data_AF-A0A8T4FGW6-F1
#
_entry.id   AF-A0A8T4FGW6-F1
#
_cell.length_a   1.000
_cell.length_b   1.000
_cell.length_c   1.000
_cell.angle_alpha   90.00
_cell.angle_beta   90.00
_cell.angle_gamma   90.00
#
_symmetry.space_group_name_H-M   'P 1'
#
loop_
_entity.id
_entity.type
_entity.pdbx_description
1 polymer ?
#
loop_
_entity_poly.entity_id
_entity_poly.type
_entity_poly.pdbx_seq_one_letter_code
_entity_poly.pdbx_strand_id
1 'polypeptide(L)'
;MSEDRRVRSVVRGTGSATAGAGSYVVTGAHHGDVHLAALPVARSAYLEQVEQIFPWHLVGRDAELTELAEFCISENLPGYAWWQGPAWAGKSALMATFVLHPPPRVRVVSFFITARYAGQSDRTAFAEIVIEQLSELLGQPMPSLLTEATQRGWLSRLLKEATRLCREAGEHLVLVVDGLDEDRGVRVGSDAHSIAALLPAALPDGLRVVVAGRPNPPVPADVPGWHPLRDPAIVRPLSASPHAQIVRDDAERELDHLLYGRADDRNLLGFVVAAGGGLSSKDLAELTGLSTDLVNKQLRAVSGRTFSSRVSRLQPHDGAKVFVLAHEELQLTAAAALIEDLPGYRDQLHAWANRYRDQGWPGDTPDYLLRGYYRLLLVTGDLPRMVACATDLARLDRMLDSTGGDAAALAEIIGCQSIICEQDEPDLYAMVRLALTREHLADRNSHIPIALPAVWVTLSNSIRAEALARSITDLAKQCRALAGLALALVAAGELDRARVIVDRAETVAR
;
A
#
# COMPACT_ATOMS: atom_id res chain seq x y z
N MET A 1 32.22 39.98 25.06
CA MET A 1 31.19 41.01 25.29
C MET A 1 29.90 40.57 24.63
N SER A 2 28.91 40.11 25.40
CA SER A 2 27.50 40.34 25.12
C SER A 2 26.77 40.14 26.43
N GLU A 3 26.15 41.21 26.91
CA GLU A 3 25.46 41.31 28.18
C GLU A 3 24.21 40.43 28.21
N ASP A 4 24.05 39.70 29.31
CA ASP A 4 22.82 39.05 29.73
C ASP A 4 21.80 40.13 30.15
N ARG A 5 21.08 40.68 29.16
CA ARG A 5 19.95 41.62 29.40
C ARG A 5 18.80 40.84 30.04
N ARG A 6 18.75 40.80 31.37
CA ARG A 6 17.54 40.45 32.12
C ARG A 6 16.43 41.46 31.79
N VAL A 7 15.54 41.10 30.88
CA VAL A 7 14.30 41.86 30.60
C VAL A 7 13.40 41.74 31.83
N ARG A 8 13.36 42.79 32.66
CA ARG A 8 12.32 42.94 33.70
C ARG A 8 11.09 43.58 33.05
N SER A 9 10.08 42.78 32.73
CA SER A 9 8.76 43.27 32.32
C SER A 9 7.84 43.36 33.53
N VAL A 10 7.30 44.57 33.78
CA VAL A 10 6.25 44.79 34.78
C VAL A 10 4.98 45.08 34.03
N VAL A 11 3.97 44.21 34.17
CA VAL A 11 2.69 44.35 33.47
C VAL A 11 1.57 44.57 34.49
N ARG A 12 0.74 45.61 34.28
CA ARG A 12 -0.41 45.94 35.15
C ARG A 12 -1.64 46.24 34.29
N GLY A 13 -2.81 45.78 34.74
CA GLY A 13 -4.10 46.07 34.08
C GLY A 13 -4.32 45.34 32.76
N THR A 14 -3.92 44.07 32.63
CA THR A 14 -3.88 43.35 31.34
C THR A 14 -5.24 42.84 30.82
N GLY A 15 -6.33 43.09 31.53
CA GLY A 15 -7.68 42.73 31.09
C GLY A 15 -7.90 41.21 30.95
N SER A 16 -8.94 40.85 30.21
CA SER A 16 -9.30 39.47 29.87
C SER A 16 -9.19 39.23 28.36
N ALA A 17 -8.79 38.02 27.96
CA ALA A 17 -8.77 37.60 26.57
C ALA A 17 -9.26 36.16 26.42
N THR A 18 -9.92 35.87 25.30
CA THR A 18 -10.49 34.57 24.96
C THR A 18 -10.03 34.16 23.56
N ALA A 19 -9.79 32.86 23.35
CA ALA A 19 -9.28 32.31 22.10
C ALA A 19 -9.92 30.96 21.77
N GLY A 20 -9.93 30.61 20.48
CA GLY A 20 -10.39 29.33 19.95
C GLY A 20 -9.26 28.28 19.79
N ALA A 21 -9.58 27.13 19.20
CA ALA A 21 -8.60 26.06 18.98
C ALA A 21 -7.48 26.51 18.03
N GLY A 22 -6.22 26.23 18.40
CA GLY A 22 -5.03 26.58 17.59
C GLY A 22 -4.52 28.02 17.74
N SER A 23 -5.03 28.77 18.72
CA SER A 23 -4.61 30.16 18.94
C SER A 23 -3.80 30.34 20.23
N TYR A 24 -2.82 31.23 20.16
CA TYR A 24 -2.05 31.70 21.30
C TYR A 24 -2.58 33.06 21.73
N VAL A 25 -3.04 33.17 22.98
CA VAL A 25 -3.57 34.42 23.52
C VAL A 25 -2.95 34.69 24.89
N VAL A 26 -2.48 35.93 25.07
CA VAL A 26 -1.77 36.37 26.27
C VAL A 26 -2.32 37.71 26.75
N THR A 27 -2.74 37.76 28.02
CA THR A 27 -3.03 39.01 28.74
C THR A 27 -1.83 39.40 29.59
N GLY A 28 -0.75 39.83 28.94
CA GLY A 28 0.56 40.02 29.55
C GLY A 28 1.65 40.26 28.51
N ALA A 29 2.91 40.08 28.91
CA ALA A 29 4.05 40.14 27.99
C ALA A 29 4.63 38.74 27.74
N HIS A 30 4.80 38.39 26.47
CA HIS A 30 5.56 37.20 26.04
C HIS A 30 6.91 37.64 25.48
N HIS A 31 7.99 36.98 25.90
CA HIS A 31 9.34 37.22 25.41
C HIS A 31 9.98 35.90 24.99
N GLY A 32 10.15 35.72 23.68
CA GLY A 32 10.59 34.48 23.04
C GLY A 32 9.82 34.26 21.73
N ASP A 33 10.24 33.31 20.91
CA ASP A 33 9.56 32.97 19.66
C ASP A 33 8.38 32.01 19.92
N VAL A 34 7.21 32.33 19.36
CA VAL A 34 6.06 31.40 19.32
C VAL A 34 5.94 30.87 17.91
N HIS A 35 6.35 29.62 17.71
CA HIS A 35 6.13 28.90 16.45
C HIS A 35 4.86 28.07 16.53
N LEU A 36 3.75 28.62 16.03
CA LEU A 36 2.53 27.86 15.78
C LEU A 36 2.71 27.06 14.47
N ALA A 37 3.55 26.01 14.51
CA ALA A 37 3.79 25.14 13.36
C ALA A 37 2.60 24.18 13.19
N ALA A 38 1.68 24.51 12.30
CA ALA A 38 0.72 23.56 11.77
C ALA A 38 1.50 22.53 10.93
N LEU A 39 1.51 21.27 11.37
CA LEU A 39 2.02 20.16 10.57
C LEU A 39 1.38 20.22 9.16
N PRO A 40 2.12 19.84 8.09
CA PRO A 40 1.60 19.94 6.73
C PRO A 40 0.36 19.07 6.57
N VAL A 41 -0.59 19.57 5.78
CA VAL A 41 -1.75 18.80 5.36
C VAL A 41 -1.28 17.56 4.61
N ALA A 42 -1.83 16.40 4.94
CA ALA A 42 -1.56 15.17 4.20
C ALA A 42 -1.97 15.33 2.72
N ARG A 43 -1.31 14.61 1.80
CA ARG A 43 -1.69 14.55 0.38
C ARG A 43 -1.62 13.11 -0.08
N SER A 44 -2.76 12.54 -0.43
CA SER A 44 -2.88 11.17 -0.89
C SER A 44 -2.65 11.08 -2.40
N ALA A 45 -1.74 10.22 -2.82
CA ALA A 45 -1.57 9.87 -4.24
C ALA A 45 -2.54 8.76 -4.70
N TYR A 46 -3.51 8.39 -3.85
CA TYR A 46 -4.31 7.19 -4.06
C TYR A 46 -5.27 7.31 -5.26
N LEU A 47 -5.77 8.52 -5.55
CA LEU A 47 -6.65 8.74 -6.71
C LEU A 47 -5.90 8.51 -8.04
N GLU A 48 -4.66 9.01 -8.15
CA GLU A 48 -3.78 8.76 -9.31
C GLU A 48 -3.50 7.25 -9.46
N GLN A 49 -3.35 6.55 -8.33
CA GLN A 49 -3.21 5.10 -8.34
C GLN A 49 -4.47 4.44 -8.92
N VAL A 50 -5.68 4.82 -8.50
CA VAL A 50 -6.93 4.25 -9.04
C VAL A 50 -7.04 4.45 -10.55
N GLU A 51 -6.70 5.65 -11.05
CA GLU A 51 -6.73 5.98 -12.49
C GLU A 51 -5.79 5.06 -13.31
N GLN A 52 -4.59 4.80 -12.80
CA GLN A 52 -3.63 3.90 -13.46
C GLN A 52 -4.09 2.43 -13.48
N ILE A 53 -4.87 2.02 -12.48
CA ILE A 53 -5.34 0.64 -12.34
C ILE A 53 -6.51 0.36 -13.29
N PHE A 54 -7.37 1.35 -13.50
CA PHE A 54 -8.57 1.23 -14.32
C PHE A 54 -8.56 2.25 -15.48
N PRO A 55 -7.67 2.10 -16.48
CA PRO A 55 -7.55 3.06 -17.57
C PRO A 55 -8.68 2.94 -18.62
N TRP A 56 -9.78 2.23 -18.31
CA TRP A 56 -10.85 1.89 -19.25
C TRP A 56 -12.16 2.58 -18.84
N HIS A 57 -13.03 2.85 -19.80
CA HIS A 57 -14.34 3.45 -19.55
C HIS A 57 -15.39 2.37 -19.27
N LEU A 58 -16.21 2.59 -18.24
CA LEU A 58 -17.38 1.75 -17.96
C LEU A 58 -18.44 1.95 -19.04
N VAL A 59 -18.99 0.85 -19.56
CA VAL A 59 -20.01 0.88 -20.62
C VAL A 59 -21.29 0.23 -20.11
N GLY A 60 -22.42 0.92 -20.29
CA GLY A 60 -23.76 0.37 -20.08
C GLY A 60 -24.15 0.12 -18.62
N ARG A 61 -23.68 0.97 -17.70
CA ARG A 61 -23.96 0.88 -16.25
C ARG A 61 -24.44 2.21 -15.65
N ASP A 62 -25.05 3.05 -16.48
CA ASP A 62 -25.53 4.36 -16.07
C ASP A 62 -26.63 4.25 -14.99
N ALA A 63 -27.44 3.19 -15.05
CA ALA A 63 -28.48 2.92 -14.05
C ALA A 63 -27.88 2.64 -12.66
N GLU A 64 -26.85 1.79 -12.58
CA GLU A 64 -26.17 1.45 -11.33
C GLU A 64 -25.34 2.62 -10.79
N LEU A 65 -24.72 3.42 -11.67
CA LEU A 65 -24.07 4.67 -11.27
C LEU A 65 -25.09 5.68 -10.72
N THR A 66 -26.28 5.75 -11.32
CA THR A 66 -27.37 6.61 -10.83
C THR A 66 -27.87 6.13 -9.48
N GLU A 67 -28.07 4.82 -9.29
CA GLU A 67 -28.46 4.25 -8.00
C GLU A 67 -27.39 4.51 -6.92
N LEU A 68 -26.11 4.37 -7.25
CA LEU A 68 -24.99 4.72 -6.36
C LEU A 68 -25.04 6.20 -5.96
N ALA A 69 -25.27 7.09 -6.93
CA ALA A 69 -25.35 8.53 -6.67
C ALA A 69 -26.56 8.88 -5.79
N GLU A 70 -27.73 8.31 -6.07
CA GLU A 70 -28.94 8.47 -5.28
C GLU A 70 -28.76 7.96 -3.84
N PHE A 71 -28.10 6.80 -3.68
CA PHE A 71 -27.77 6.25 -2.37
C PHE A 71 -26.90 7.20 -1.55
N CYS A 72 -25.91 7.83 -2.18
CA CYS A 72 -24.97 8.70 -1.49
C CYS A 72 -25.60 10.01 -1.00
N ILE A 73 -26.65 10.49 -1.68
CA ILE A 73 -27.31 11.77 -1.40
C ILE A 73 -28.60 11.58 -0.58
N SER A 74 -29.23 10.41 -0.63
CA SER A 74 -30.45 10.12 0.12
C SER A 74 -30.19 10.17 1.63
N GLU A 75 -31.13 10.72 2.41
CA GLU A 75 -31.09 10.71 3.89
C GLU A 75 -31.87 9.52 4.48
N ASN A 76 -32.77 8.92 3.70
CA ASN A 76 -33.74 7.92 4.16
C ASN A 76 -33.27 6.46 4.03
N LEU A 77 -32.14 6.23 3.37
CA LEU A 77 -31.61 4.88 3.17
C LEU A 77 -30.67 4.46 4.33
N PRO A 78 -30.45 3.14 4.53
CA PRO A 78 -29.41 2.64 5.43
C PRO A 78 -28.04 3.22 5.07
N GLY A 79 -27.17 3.43 6.05
CA GLY A 79 -25.84 4.01 5.81
C GLY A 79 -24.85 3.09 5.06
N TYR A 80 -25.21 1.82 4.87
CA TYR A 80 -24.41 0.82 4.14
C TYR A 80 -25.11 0.39 2.85
N ALA A 81 -24.33 0.19 1.79
CA ALA A 81 -24.73 -0.53 0.59
C ALA A 81 -23.65 -1.56 0.23
N TRP A 82 -24.07 -2.80 -0.02
CA TRP A 82 -23.16 -3.87 -0.43
C TRP A 82 -23.50 -4.35 -1.85
N TRP A 83 -22.68 -3.93 -2.80
CA TRP A 83 -22.76 -4.38 -4.19
C TRP A 83 -22.18 -5.78 -4.34
N GLN A 84 -23.07 -6.75 -4.52
CA GLN A 84 -22.70 -8.15 -4.68
C GLN A 84 -22.94 -8.59 -6.11
N GLY A 85 -21.92 -9.15 -6.74
CA GLY A 85 -22.03 -9.70 -8.07
C GLY A 85 -21.07 -10.86 -8.25
N PRO A 86 -21.36 -11.77 -9.19
CA PRO A 86 -20.39 -12.78 -9.58
C PRO A 86 -19.11 -12.10 -10.08
N ALA A 87 -18.05 -12.87 -10.22
CA ALA A 87 -16.88 -12.33 -10.89
C ALA A 87 -17.20 -11.94 -12.34
N TRP A 88 -16.43 -10.98 -12.83
CA TRP A 88 -16.69 -10.32 -14.12
C TRP A 88 -18.07 -9.63 -14.20
N ALA A 89 -18.74 -9.34 -13.08
CA ALA A 89 -19.92 -8.46 -13.09
C ALA A 89 -19.56 -6.98 -13.38
N GLY A 90 -18.26 -6.63 -13.34
CA GLY A 90 -17.77 -5.26 -13.51
C GLY A 90 -17.78 -4.43 -12.22
N LYS A 91 -17.80 -5.07 -11.04
CA LYS A 91 -17.83 -4.40 -9.72
C LYS A 91 -16.72 -3.36 -9.55
N SER A 92 -15.45 -3.77 -9.70
CA SER A 92 -14.30 -2.88 -9.54
C SER A 92 -14.30 -1.75 -10.56
N ALA A 93 -14.76 -2.00 -11.80
CA ALA A 93 -14.89 -0.97 -12.82
C ALA A 93 -16.00 0.04 -12.47
N LEU A 94 -17.13 -0.42 -11.93
CA LEU A 94 -18.21 0.43 -11.43
C LEU A 94 -17.72 1.31 -10.27
N MET A 95 -17.05 0.70 -9.28
CA MET A 95 -16.50 1.42 -8.12
C MET A 95 -15.42 2.42 -8.54
N ALA A 96 -14.49 2.04 -9.42
CA ALA A 96 -13.44 2.93 -9.91
C ALA A 96 -14.02 4.12 -10.69
N THR A 97 -15.01 3.89 -11.56
CA THR A 97 -15.68 4.96 -12.30
C THR A 97 -16.38 5.93 -11.36
N PHE A 98 -17.07 5.43 -10.33
CA PHE A 98 -17.71 6.26 -9.32
C PHE A 98 -16.70 7.07 -8.50
N VAL A 99 -15.56 6.48 -8.13
CA VAL A 99 -14.48 7.16 -7.38
C VAL A 99 -13.81 8.25 -8.22
N LEU A 100 -13.58 8.00 -9.51
CA LEU A 100 -12.94 8.96 -10.43
C LEU A 100 -13.91 10.08 -10.85
N HIS A 101 -15.21 9.80 -10.86
CA HIS A 101 -16.27 10.73 -11.26
C HIS A 101 -17.40 10.78 -10.22
N PRO A 102 -17.12 11.25 -8.99
CA PRO A 102 -18.14 11.31 -7.95
C PRO A 102 -19.23 12.34 -8.30
N PRO A 103 -20.49 12.09 -7.94
CA PRO A 103 -21.57 13.04 -8.17
C PRO A 103 -21.36 14.34 -7.38
N PRO A 104 -22.03 15.45 -7.78
CA PRO A 104 -21.94 16.70 -7.04
C PRO A 104 -22.32 16.52 -5.57
N ARG A 105 -21.64 17.25 -4.68
CA ARG A 105 -21.85 17.20 -3.21
C ARG A 105 -21.48 15.86 -2.55
N VAL A 106 -20.70 15.02 -3.23
CA VAL A 106 -20.17 13.78 -2.65
C VAL A 106 -18.65 13.83 -2.60
N ARG A 107 -18.09 13.56 -1.41
CA ARG A 107 -16.66 13.37 -1.19
C ARG A 107 -16.38 11.90 -0.97
N VAL A 108 -15.45 11.35 -1.76
CA VAL A 108 -15.14 9.93 -1.74
C VAL A 108 -13.78 9.69 -1.11
N VAL A 109 -13.73 8.74 -0.19
CA VAL A 109 -12.50 8.09 0.28
C VAL A 109 -12.59 6.64 -0.17
N SER A 110 -11.55 6.11 -0.79
CA SER A 110 -11.64 4.79 -1.43
C SER A 110 -10.50 3.86 -1.03
N PHE A 111 -10.78 2.56 -1.07
CA PHE A 111 -9.78 1.51 -0.94
C PHE A 111 -10.16 0.30 -1.80
N PHE A 112 -9.28 -0.09 -2.71
CA PHE A 112 -9.42 -1.26 -3.57
C PHE A 112 -8.58 -2.41 -3.01
N ILE A 113 -9.24 -3.32 -2.29
CA ILE A 113 -8.65 -4.57 -1.83
C ILE A 113 -8.41 -5.41 -3.08
N THR A 114 -7.15 -5.49 -3.44
CA THR A 114 -6.74 -6.20 -4.63
C THR A 114 -5.55 -7.05 -4.24
N ALA A 115 -5.74 -8.37 -4.23
CA ALA A 115 -4.73 -9.36 -3.82
C ALA A 115 -3.39 -9.24 -4.59
N ARG A 116 -3.42 -8.49 -5.70
CA ARG A 116 -2.36 -8.23 -6.69
C ARG A 116 -1.39 -7.11 -6.31
N TYR A 117 -1.60 -6.37 -5.22
CA TYR A 117 -0.66 -5.35 -4.73
C TYR A 117 0.03 -5.85 -3.47
N ALA A 118 1.35 -5.92 -3.51
CA ALA A 118 2.15 -6.25 -2.33
C ALA A 118 1.96 -5.15 -1.27
N GLY A 119 1.53 -5.55 -0.07
CA GLY A 119 1.31 -4.67 1.08
C GLY A 119 0.03 -3.83 1.04
N GLN A 120 -0.99 -4.20 0.25
CA GLN A 120 -2.31 -3.53 0.21
C GLN A 120 -3.48 -4.53 0.27
N SER A 121 -3.29 -5.65 0.97
CA SER A 121 -4.29 -6.71 1.10
C SER A 121 -4.50 -7.12 2.56
N ASP A 122 -4.10 -6.26 3.48
CA ASP A 122 -4.19 -6.45 4.92
C ASP A 122 -4.75 -5.19 5.60
N ARG A 123 -5.14 -5.33 6.87
CA ARG A 123 -5.80 -4.29 7.66
C ARG A 123 -4.95 -3.03 7.82
N THR A 124 -3.63 -3.20 7.90
CA THR A 124 -2.68 -2.13 8.20
C THR A 124 -2.62 -1.19 7.02
N ALA A 125 -2.51 -1.74 5.81
CA ALA A 125 -2.55 -0.96 4.59
C ALA A 125 -3.88 -0.24 4.37
N PHE A 126 -5.01 -0.89 4.67
CA PHE A 126 -6.32 -0.24 4.63
C PHE A 126 -6.37 0.96 5.57
N ALA A 127 -5.97 0.77 6.83
CA ALA A 127 -6.01 1.83 7.83
C ALA A 127 -5.10 3.00 7.43
N GLU A 128 -3.86 2.74 7.01
CA GLU A 128 -2.91 3.78 6.61
C GLU A 128 -3.41 4.62 5.42
N ILE A 129 -3.88 3.97 4.35
CA ILE A 129 -4.32 4.64 3.12
C ILE A 129 -5.62 5.42 3.33
N VAL A 130 -6.55 4.89 4.12
CA VAL A 130 -7.81 5.61 4.41
C VAL A 130 -7.55 6.77 5.37
N ILE A 131 -6.68 6.60 6.36
CA ILE A 131 -6.29 7.68 7.28
C ILE A 131 -5.57 8.82 6.53
N GLU A 132 -4.73 8.49 5.54
CA GLU A 132 -4.08 9.49 4.68
C GLU A 132 -5.08 10.33 3.90
N GLN A 133 -6.03 9.70 3.20
CA GLN A 133 -7.09 10.40 2.46
C GLN A 133 -7.97 11.26 3.37
N LEU A 134 -8.33 10.76 4.56
CA LEU A 134 -9.14 11.52 5.51
C LEU A 134 -8.38 12.72 6.09
N SER A 135 -7.06 12.57 6.31
CA SER A 135 -6.22 13.65 6.82
C SER A 135 -6.08 14.76 5.78
N GLU A 136 -5.91 14.40 4.50
CA GLU A 136 -5.91 15.35 3.39
C GLU A 136 -7.23 16.13 3.31
N LEU A 137 -8.36 15.41 3.33
CA LEU A 137 -9.69 16.01 3.27
C LEU A 137 -9.93 16.99 4.43
N LEU A 138 -9.42 16.66 5.62
CA LEU A 138 -9.56 17.50 6.81
C LEU A 138 -8.58 18.67 6.86
N GLY A 139 -7.71 18.83 5.87
CA GLY A 139 -6.71 19.90 5.90
C GLY A 139 -5.72 19.72 7.06
N GLN A 140 -5.49 18.47 7.49
CA GLN A 140 -4.75 18.16 8.69
C GLN A 140 -3.60 17.19 8.40
N PRO A 141 -2.60 17.14 9.27
CA PRO A 141 -1.47 16.24 9.10
C PRO A 141 -1.84 14.79 9.34
N MET A 142 -1.03 13.91 8.76
CA MET A 142 -1.06 12.50 9.12
C MET A 142 -0.76 12.30 10.61
N PRO A 143 -1.50 11.43 11.31
CA PRO A 143 -1.16 11.04 12.67
C PRO A 143 0.26 10.49 12.78
N SER A 144 1.02 10.96 13.75
CA SER A 144 2.46 10.64 13.88
C SER A 144 2.76 9.21 14.37
N LEU A 145 1.81 8.55 15.05
CA LEU A 145 1.92 7.16 15.48
C LEU A 145 0.70 6.32 15.05
N LEU A 146 0.84 5.65 13.91
CA LEU A 146 -0.07 4.62 13.43
C LEU A 146 0.50 3.24 13.78
N THR A 147 0.24 2.81 15.00
CA THR A 147 0.48 1.42 15.43
C THR A 147 -0.81 0.63 15.25
N GLU A 148 -0.73 -0.70 15.20
CA GLU A 148 -1.93 -1.54 15.11
C GLU A 148 -2.95 -1.25 16.23
N ALA A 149 -2.48 -0.91 17.43
CA ALA A 149 -3.33 -0.57 18.57
C ALA A 149 -4.04 0.79 18.41
N THR A 150 -3.44 1.74 17.68
CA THR A 150 -3.96 3.12 17.55
C THR A 150 -4.72 3.36 16.24
N GLN A 151 -4.46 2.57 15.19
CA GLN A 151 -5.07 2.71 13.86
C GLN A 151 -6.60 2.75 13.91
N ARG A 152 -7.24 1.83 14.65
CA ARG A 152 -8.70 1.79 14.78
C ARG A 152 -9.28 3.05 15.41
N GLY A 153 -8.60 3.58 16.44
CA GLY A 153 -9.00 4.81 17.12
C GLY A 153 -8.90 6.03 16.20
N TRP A 154 -7.80 6.13 15.46
CA TRP A 154 -7.57 7.20 14.49
C TRP A 154 -8.58 7.16 13.34
N LEU A 155 -8.80 5.99 12.74
CA LEU A 155 -9.78 5.82 11.67
C LEU A 155 -11.17 6.25 12.12
N SER A 156 -11.64 5.79 13.29
CA SER A 156 -12.94 6.17 13.83
C SER A 156 -13.06 7.68 14.09
N ARG A 157 -12.00 8.30 14.61
CA ARG A 157 -11.96 9.74 14.87
C ARG A 157 -12.03 10.55 13.58
N LEU A 158 -11.16 10.23 12.62
CA LEU A 158 -11.05 10.99 11.37
C LEU A 158 -12.30 10.85 10.50
N LEU A 159 -12.94 9.66 10.46
CA LEU A 159 -14.23 9.48 9.79
C LEU A 159 -15.30 10.41 10.38
N LYS A 160 -15.38 10.53 11.72
CA LYS A 160 -16.33 11.44 12.38
C LYS A 160 -16.05 12.90 12.06
N GLU A 161 -14.78 13.31 12.12
CA GLU A 161 -14.38 14.69 11.83
C GLU A 161 -14.64 15.05 10.37
N ALA A 162 -14.25 14.18 9.43
CA ALA A 162 -14.45 14.37 8.00
C ALA A 162 -15.93 14.44 7.63
N THR A 163 -16.75 13.57 8.23
CA THR A 163 -18.20 13.57 8.00
C THR A 163 -18.83 14.90 8.43
N ARG A 164 -18.42 15.43 9.59
CA ARG A 164 -18.89 16.73 10.08
C ARG A 164 -18.48 17.86 9.15
N LEU A 165 -17.23 17.87 8.68
CA LEU A 165 -16.74 18.87 7.73
C LEU A 165 -17.55 18.85 6.42
N CYS A 166 -17.76 17.68 5.83
CA CYS A 166 -18.57 17.54 4.62
C CYS A 166 -19.99 18.05 4.86
N ARG A 167 -20.61 17.68 5.99
CA ARG A 167 -21.98 18.11 6.32
C ARG A 167 -22.10 19.63 6.50
N GLU A 168 -21.10 20.27 7.13
CA GLU A 168 -21.04 21.74 7.26
C GLU A 168 -20.93 22.42 5.89
N ALA A 169 -20.30 21.78 4.91
CA ALA A 169 -20.24 22.22 3.52
C ALA A 169 -21.47 21.81 2.68
N GLY A 170 -22.45 21.11 3.25
CA GLY A 170 -23.61 20.57 2.53
C GLY A 170 -23.28 19.39 1.62
N GLU A 171 -22.17 18.72 1.84
CA GLU A 171 -21.68 17.53 1.13
C GLU A 171 -21.85 16.25 1.98
N HIS A 172 -21.80 15.08 1.34
CA HIS A 172 -21.84 13.76 1.98
C HIS A 172 -20.47 13.07 1.86
N LEU A 173 -20.01 12.44 2.94
CA LEU A 173 -18.80 11.63 2.90
C LEU A 173 -19.15 10.18 2.57
N VAL A 174 -18.44 9.59 1.61
CA VAL A 174 -18.64 8.21 1.17
C VAL A 174 -17.32 7.45 1.29
N LEU A 175 -17.31 6.34 2.03
CA LEU A 175 -16.21 5.38 2.06
C LEU A 175 -16.52 4.24 1.10
N VAL A 176 -15.70 4.06 0.06
CA VAL A 176 -15.81 2.97 -0.92
C VAL A 176 -14.75 1.92 -0.63
N VAL A 177 -15.16 0.67 -0.43
CA VAL A 177 -14.24 -0.48 -0.29
C VAL A 177 -14.58 -1.54 -1.34
N ASP A 178 -13.71 -1.69 -2.35
CA ASP A 178 -13.87 -2.70 -3.39
C ASP A 178 -13.06 -3.96 -3.06
N GLY A 179 -13.58 -5.14 -3.41
CA GLY A 179 -12.90 -6.42 -3.23
C GLY A 179 -12.89 -6.94 -1.80
N LEU A 180 -13.95 -6.69 -1.00
CA LEU A 180 -14.00 -7.13 0.41
C LEU A 180 -13.84 -8.65 0.57
N ASP A 181 -14.18 -9.43 -0.45
CA ASP A 181 -13.96 -10.88 -0.50
C ASP A 181 -12.49 -11.31 -0.71
N GLU A 182 -11.63 -10.41 -1.21
CA GLU A 182 -10.20 -10.65 -1.46
C GLU A 182 -9.32 -10.41 -0.22
N ASP A 183 -9.92 -10.11 0.94
CA ASP A 183 -9.21 -9.85 2.19
C ASP A 183 -8.42 -11.10 2.65
N ARG A 184 -7.09 -10.93 2.78
CA ARG A 184 -6.17 -11.99 3.22
C ARG A 184 -5.90 -11.96 4.71
N GLY A 185 -6.38 -10.95 5.44
CA GLY A 185 -6.24 -10.79 6.88
C GLY A 185 -6.88 -11.90 7.74
N VAL A 186 -7.53 -12.88 7.11
CA VAL A 186 -8.20 -14.02 7.78
C VAL A 186 -7.32 -15.28 7.85
N ARG A 187 -6.19 -15.36 7.12
CA ARG A 187 -5.48 -16.65 6.89
C ARG A 187 -4.24 -16.93 7.77
N VAL A 188 -3.83 -16.07 8.69
CA VAL A 188 -2.63 -16.31 9.53
C VAL A 188 -2.86 -15.88 10.98
N GLY A 189 -2.95 -16.85 11.90
CA GLY A 189 -2.85 -16.65 13.35
C GLY A 189 -4.15 -16.30 14.10
N SER A 190 -4.15 -16.47 15.43
CA SER A 190 -5.29 -16.17 16.32
C SER A 190 -5.60 -14.68 16.47
N ASP A 191 -4.76 -13.80 15.90
CA ASP A 191 -4.90 -12.33 15.90
C ASP A 191 -5.23 -11.75 14.52
N ALA A 192 -5.59 -12.59 13.53
CA ALA A 192 -5.94 -12.17 12.19
C ALA A 192 -7.31 -11.45 12.15
N HIS A 193 -7.29 -10.11 12.09
CA HIS A 193 -8.50 -9.27 12.00
C HIS A 193 -8.72 -8.81 10.55
N SER A 194 -9.94 -8.99 10.05
CA SER A 194 -10.36 -8.60 8.71
C SER A 194 -10.50 -7.08 8.54
N ILE A 195 -10.37 -6.60 7.30
CA ILE A 195 -10.72 -5.23 6.92
C ILE A 195 -12.20 -4.96 7.21
N ALA A 196 -13.06 -5.97 7.02
CA ALA A 196 -14.48 -5.88 7.34
C ALA A 196 -14.74 -5.53 8.81
N ALA A 197 -13.92 -6.03 9.74
CA ALA A 197 -14.03 -5.73 11.17
C ALA A 197 -13.55 -4.31 11.56
N LEU A 198 -12.79 -3.64 10.69
CA LEU A 198 -12.39 -2.24 10.89
C LEU A 198 -13.46 -1.24 10.45
N LEU A 199 -14.43 -1.67 9.65
CA LEU A 199 -15.51 -0.80 9.18
C LEU A 199 -16.40 -0.34 10.36
N PRO A 200 -16.88 0.93 10.33
CA PRO A 200 -17.64 1.50 11.43
C PRO A 200 -19.04 0.90 11.53
N ALA A 201 -19.30 0.17 12.61
CA ALA A 201 -20.63 -0.40 12.85
C ALA A 201 -21.72 0.66 13.14
N ALA A 202 -21.34 1.74 13.85
CA ALA A 202 -22.18 2.91 14.08
C ALA A 202 -21.68 4.05 13.20
N LEU A 203 -22.45 4.38 12.16
CA LEU A 203 -22.11 5.42 11.22
C LEU A 203 -22.45 6.81 11.79
N PRO A 204 -21.53 7.79 11.71
CA PRO A 204 -21.87 9.18 11.96
C PRO A 204 -22.91 9.67 10.93
N ASP A 205 -23.81 10.56 11.36
CA ASP A 205 -24.82 11.13 10.47
C ASP A 205 -24.17 11.86 9.30
N GLY A 206 -24.46 11.40 8.07
CA GLY A 206 -23.90 11.91 6.83
C GLY A 206 -22.76 11.07 6.23
N LEU A 207 -22.30 10.02 6.93
CA LEU A 207 -21.37 9.03 6.38
C LEU A 207 -22.15 7.91 5.67
N ARG A 208 -21.74 7.59 4.45
CA ARG A 208 -22.20 6.44 3.69
C ARG A 208 -21.03 5.49 3.46
N VAL A 209 -21.27 4.19 3.52
CA VAL A 209 -20.27 3.16 3.23
C VAL A 209 -20.77 2.28 2.10
N VAL A 210 -20.00 2.22 1.03
CA VAL A 210 -20.26 1.37 -0.13
C VAL A 210 -19.18 0.28 -0.14
N VAL A 211 -19.60 -0.97 -0.04
CA VAL A 211 -18.70 -2.11 -0.16
C VAL A 211 -19.05 -2.91 -1.40
N ALA A 212 -18.05 -3.43 -2.10
CA ALA A 212 -18.23 -4.32 -3.23
C ALA A 212 -17.50 -5.64 -3.00
N GLY A 213 -18.15 -6.74 -3.38
CA GLY A 213 -17.53 -8.05 -3.27
C GLY A 213 -18.37 -9.17 -3.86
N ARG A 214 -17.93 -10.41 -3.64
CA ARG A 214 -18.70 -11.62 -3.99
C ARG A 214 -19.66 -12.01 -2.86
N PRO A 215 -20.75 -12.72 -3.17
CA PRO A 215 -21.62 -13.32 -2.14
C PRO A 215 -20.91 -14.42 -1.34
N ASN A 216 -19.86 -15.02 -1.89
CA ASN A 216 -19.01 -16.01 -1.24
C ASN A 216 -17.53 -15.63 -1.40
N PRO A 217 -16.71 -15.69 -0.34
CA PRO A 217 -17.02 -16.12 1.04
C PRO A 217 -17.99 -15.15 1.79
N PRO A 218 -18.72 -15.65 2.81
CA PRO A 218 -19.60 -14.82 3.64
C PRO A 218 -18.80 -13.83 4.50
N VAL A 219 -19.50 -12.88 5.13
CA VAL A 219 -18.89 -11.92 6.08
C VAL A 219 -18.03 -12.66 7.11
N PRO A 220 -16.74 -12.27 7.29
CA PRO A 220 -15.81 -12.87 8.23
C PRO A 220 -16.37 -13.04 9.66
N ALA A 221 -15.90 -14.06 10.38
CA ALA A 221 -16.43 -14.44 11.69
C ALA A 221 -16.13 -13.44 12.81
N ASP A 222 -15.07 -12.65 12.66
CA ASP A 222 -14.65 -11.56 13.55
C ASP A 222 -15.55 -10.32 13.46
N VAL A 223 -16.42 -10.22 12.44
CA VAL A 223 -17.44 -9.17 12.34
C VAL A 223 -18.63 -9.52 13.25
N PRO A 224 -18.96 -8.69 14.27
CA PRO A 224 -20.03 -8.98 15.22
C PRO A 224 -21.41 -9.15 14.56
N GLY A 225 -22.28 -9.94 15.19
CA GLY A 225 -23.64 -10.24 14.70
C GLY A 225 -24.53 -9.02 14.46
N TRP A 226 -24.30 -7.93 15.20
CA TRP A 226 -25.06 -6.68 15.14
C TRP A 226 -24.49 -5.67 14.13
N HIS A 227 -23.41 -6.01 13.42
CA HIS A 227 -22.81 -5.12 12.42
C HIS A 227 -23.73 -4.96 11.19
N PRO A 228 -23.91 -3.74 10.65
CA PRO A 228 -24.76 -3.51 9.46
C PRO A 228 -24.40 -4.36 8.25
N LEU A 229 -23.13 -4.75 8.10
CA LEU A 229 -22.66 -5.66 7.04
C LEU A 229 -23.37 -7.03 7.03
N ARG A 230 -23.98 -7.45 8.14
CA ARG A 230 -24.75 -8.70 8.22
C ARG A 230 -26.24 -8.52 7.88
N ASP A 231 -26.71 -7.29 7.67
CA ASP A 231 -28.09 -7.00 7.30
C ASP A 231 -28.32 -7.31 5.81
N PRO A 232 -29.20 -8.26 5.43
CA PRO A 232 -29.47 -8.54 4.03
C PRO A 232 -30.08 -7.36 3.26
N ALA A 233 -30.67 -6.36 3.93
CA ALA A 233 -31.30 -5.21 3.29
C ALA A 233 -30.30 -4.25 2.61
N ILE A 234 -29.01 -4.32 2.96
CA ILE A 234 -27.97 -3.49 2.33
C ILE A 234 -27.51 -4.07 0.99
N VAL A 235 -27.82 -5.33 0.70
CA VAL A 235 -27.31 -6.02 -0.49
C VAL A 235 -27.94 -5.45 -1.75
N ARG A 236 -27.10 -5.12 -2.73
CA ARG A 236 -27.46 -4.66 -4.08
C ARG A 236 -26.91 -5.65 -5.09
N PRO A 237 -27.76 -6.49 -5.71
CA PRO A 237 -27.29 -7.48 -6.66
C PRO A 237 -26.86 -6.80 -7.96
N LEU A 238 -25.60 -6.97 -8.32
CA LEU A 238 -25.06 -6.57 -9.61
C LEU A 238 -25.15 -7.76 -10.57
N SER A 239 -26.00 -7.64 -11.58
CA SER A 239 -26.10 -8.61 -12.68
C SER A 239 -24.77 -8.72 -13.43
N ALA A 240 -24.52 -9.84 -14.13
CA ALA A 240 -23.36 -9.92 -15.01
C ALA A 240 -23.48 -8.87 -16.14
N SER A 241 -22.40 -8.14 -16.44
CA SER A 241 -22.40 -7.20 -17.58
C SER A 241 -22.19 -7.98 -18.87
N PRO A 242 -23.03 -7.81 -19.91
CA PRO A 242 -22.80 -8.45 -21.21
C PRO A 242 -21.43 -8.12 -21.80
N HIS A 243 -20.95 -6.88 -21.61
CA HIS A 243 -19.61 -6.47 -22.04
C HIS A 243 -18.51 -7.14 -21.23
N ALA A 244 -18.66 -7.24 -19.91
CA ALA A 244 -17.68 -7.92 -19.07
C ALA A 244 -17.68 -9.44 -19.31
N GLN A 245 -18.81 -10.01 -19.74
CA GLN A 245 -18.93 -11.40 -20.12
C GLN A 245 -18.24 -11.69 -21.45
N ILE A 246 -18.35 -10.81 -22.45
CA ILE A 246 -17.56 -10.90 -23.70
C ILE A 246 -16.06 -10.79 -23.39
N VAL A 247 -15.66 -9.84 -22.53
CA VAL A 247 -14.25 -9.68 -22.12
C VAL A 247 -13.75 -10.92 -21.38
N ARG A 248 -14.59 -11.52 -20.53
CA ARG A 248 -14.30 -12.77 -19.84
C ARG A 248 -14.13 -13.93 -20.83
N ASP A 249 -15.09 -14.14 -21.72
CA ASP A 249 -15.07 -15.24 -22.69
C ASP A 249 -13.86 -15.11 -23.63
N ASP A 250 -13.49 -13.88 -24.01
CA ASP A 250 -12.27 -13.59 -24.76
C ASP A 250 -11.01 -13.93 -23.92
N ALA A 251 -10.96 -13.51 -22.65
CA ALA A 251 -9.82 -13.75 -21.77
C ALA A 251 -9.67 -15.23 -21.39
N GLU A 252 -10.77 -15.97 -21.21
CA GLU A 252 -10.77 -17.41 -20.99
C GLU A 252 -10.30 -18.15 -22.25
N ARG A 253 -10.78 -17.77 -23.44
CA ARG A 253 -10.26 -18.33 -24.71
C ARG A 253 -8.78 -18.07 -24.91
N GLU A 254 -8.33 -16.87 -24.54
CA GLU A 254 -6.92 -16.50 -24.61
C GLU A 254 -6.08 -17.25 -23.57
N LEU A 255 -6.61 -17.45 -22.36
CA LEU A 255 -5.99 -18.30 -21.34
C LEU A 255 -5.88 -19.74 -21.81
N ASP A 256 -6.93 -20.29 -22.44
CA ASP A 256 -6.92 -21.62 -23.03
C ASP A 256 -5.87 -21.73 -24.15
N HIS A 257 -5.73 -20.70 -24.99
CA HIS A 257 -4.66 -20.64 -25.98
C HIS A 257 -3.27 -20.63 -25.35
N LEU A 258 -3.09 -19.98 -24.19
CA LEU A 258 -1.81 -20.01 -23.47
C LEU A 258 -1.56 -21.37 -22.79
N LEU A 259 -2.59 -22.00 -22.24
CA LEU A 259 -2.50 -23.29 -21.54
C LEU A 259 -2.26 -24.45 -22.51
N TYR A 260 -2.97 -24.47 -23.64
CA TYR A 260 -2.98 -25.58 -24.58
C TYR A 260 -2.31 -25.26 -25.93
N GLY A 261 -1.77 -24.06 -26.09
CA GLY A 261 -1.04 -23.64 -27.28
C GLY A 261 0.40 -24.13 -27.31
N ARG A 262 1.34 -23.20 -27.52
CA ARG A 262 2.77 -23.55 -27.63
C ARG A 262 3.35 -23.79 -26.24
N ALA A 263 4.37 -24.64 -26.18
CA ALA A 263 5.12 -24.89 -24.94
C ALA A 263 5.67 -23.58 -24.34
N ASP A 264 6.14 -22.65 -25.19
CA ASP A 264 6.64 -21.34 -24.78
C ASP A 264 5.56 -20.48 -24.09
N ASP A 265 4.33 -20.50 -24.62
CA ASP A 265 3.20 -19.74 -24.08
C ASP A 265 2.75 -20.31 -22.72
N ARG A 266 2.71 -21.64 -22.61
CA ARG A 266 2.44 -22.35 -21.36
C ARG A 266 3.52 -22.10 -20.31
N ASN A 267 4.79 -22.05 -20.71
CA ASN A 267 5.90 -21.75 -19.81
C ASN A 267 5.82 -20.31 -19.28
N LEU A 268 5.53 -19.33 -20.14
CA LEU A 268 5.34 -17.94 -19.73
C LEU A 268 4.21 -17.81 -18.69
N LEU A 269 3.05 -18.40 -18.99
CA LEU A 269 1.92 -18.42 -18.06
C LEU A 269 2.29 -19.16 -16.75
N GLY A 270 2.95 -20.31 -16.85
CA GLY A 270 3.40 -21.10 -15.71
C GLY A 270 4.30 -20.32 -14.76
N PHE A 271 5.27 -19.56 -15.28
CA PHE A 271 6.12 -18.71 -14.45
C PHE A 271 5.37 -17.56 -13.79
N VAL A 272 4.49 -16.86 -14.51
CA VAL A 272 3.68 -15.77 -13.93
C VAL A 272 2.77 -16.31 -12.82
N VAL A 273 2.14 -17.47 -13.05
CA VAL A 273 1.25 -18.10 -12.06
C VAL A 273 2.06 -18.59 -10.85
N ALA A 274 3.18 -19.29 -11.08
CA ALA A 274 4.04 -19.81 -10.02
C ALA A 274 4.66 -18.69 -9.17
N ALA A 275 4.99 -17.56 -9.78
CA ALA A 275 5.54 -16.39 -9.10
C ALA A 275 4.53 -15.72 -8.16
N GLY A 276 3.22 -15.83 -8.44
CA GLY A 276 2.16 -15.22 -7.61
C GLY A 276 2.30 -13.69 -7.49
N GLY A 277 3.05 -13.08 -8.41
CA GLY A 277 3.51 -11.70 -8.38
C GLY A 277 4.01 -11.31 -9.76
N GLY A 278 4.40 -10.05 -9.90
CA GLY A 278 4.79 -9.53 -11.20
C GLY A 278 6.22 -9.89 -11.61
N LEU A 279 6.38 -10.36 -12.86
CA LEU A 279 7.68 -10.61 -13.49
C LEU A 279 7.90 -9.65 -14.66
N SER A 280 9.12 -9.14 -14.83
CA SER A 280 9.46 -8.29 -15.98
C SER A 280 9.64 -9.11 -17.27
N SER A 281 9.60 -8.46 -18.44
CA SER A 281 9.92 -9.15 -19.71
C SER A 281 11.34 -9.74 -19.70
N LYS A 282 12.29 -9.10 -19.00
CA LYS A 282 13.66 -9.60 -18.87
C LYS A 282 13.70 -10.85 -17.99
N ASP A 283 12.95 -10.83 -16.88
CA ASP A 283 12.83 -11.95 -15.95
C ASP A 283 12.25 -13.18 -16.68
N LEU A 284 11.16 -12.97 -17.42
CA LEU A 284 10.51 -14.02 -18.20
C LEU A 284 11.42 -14.55 -19.31
N ALA A 285 12.18 -13.70 -19.99
CA ALA A 285 13.17 -14.11 -20.98
C ALA A 285 14.28 -14.98 -20.35
N GLU A 286 14.78 -14.61 -19.17
CA GLU A 286 15.80 -15.40 -18.48
C GLU A 286 15.26 -16.76 -17.99
N LEU A 287 14.03 -16.77 -17.46
CA LEU A 287 13.39 -17.99 -16.94
C LEU A 287 13.00 -18.97 -18.06
N THR A 288 12.53 -18.45 -19.20
CA THR A 288 12.11 -19.28 -20.34
C THR A 288 13.25 -19.59 -21.32
N GLY A 289 14.37 -18.88 -21.24
CA GLY A 289 15.46 -18.95 -22.21
C GLY A 289 15.13 -18.31 -23.57
N LEU A 290 14.02 -17.56 -23.67
CA LEU A 290 13.58 -16.87 -24.88
C LEU A 290 14.23 -15.50 -25.01
N SER A 291 14.18 -14.89 -26.20
CA SER A 291 14.60 -13.50 -26.37
C SER A 291 13.57 -12.54 -25.78
N THR A 292 14.03 -11.41 -25.23
CA THR A 292 13.14 -10.35 -24.70
C THR A 292 12.16 -9.83 -25.74
N ASP A 293 12.55 -9.81 -27.02
CA ASP A 293 11.69 -9.38 -28.12
C ASP A 293 10.57 -10.38 -28.40
N LEU A 294 10.85 -11.69 -28.31
CA LEU A 294 9.85 -12.73 -28.47
C LEU A 294 8.86 -12.72 -27.32
N VAL A 295 9.35 -12.61 -26.08
CA VAL A 295 8.51 -12.46 -24.87
C VAL A 295 7.63 -11.22 -24.99
N ASN A 296 8.18 -10.06 -25.36
CA ASN A 296 7.40 -8.85 -25.57
C ASN A 296 6.37 -9.01 -26.69
N LYS A 297 6.70 -9.72 -27.77
CA LYS A 297 5.77 -10.01 -28.86
C LYS A 297 4.63 -10.90 -28.41
N GLN A 298 4.90 -11.94 -27.61
CA GLN A 298 3.89 -12.82 -27.04
C GLN A 298 3.00 -12.07 -26.05
N LEU A 299 3.57 -11.30 -25.13
CA LEU A 299 2.82 -10.50 -24.16
C LEU A 299 2.00 -9.37 -24.81
N ARG A 300 2.38 -8.88 -25.99
CA ARG A 300 1.58 -7.93 -26.80
C ARG A 300 0.53 -8.62 -27.67
N ALA A 301 0.81 -9.83 -28.13
CA ALA A 301 -0.15 -10.63 -28.89
C ALA A 301 -1.31 -11.05 -27.98
N VAL A 302 -1.02 -11.25 -26.70
CA VAL A 302 -2.01 -11.40 -25.65
C VAL A 302 -2.60 -10.03 -25.30
N SER A 303 -3.93 -9.94 -25.22
CA SER A 303 -4.63 -8.71 -24.89
C SER A 303 -4.32 -8.25 -23.46
N GLY A 304 -4.41 -6.93 -23.22
CA GLY A 304 -4.34 -6.32 -21.87
C GLY A 304 -5.42 -6.84 -20.88
N ARG A 305 -6.30 -7.72 -21.36
CA ARG A 305 -7.38 -8.39 -20.64
C ARG A 305 -6.94 -9.69 -19.96
N THR A 306 -5.83 -10.29 -20.39
CA THR A 306 -5.23 -11.50 -19.80
C THR A 306 -3.95 -11.15 -19.04
N PHE A 307 -3.07 -10.30 -19.59
CA PHE A 307 -1.92 -9.74 -18.87
C PHE A 307 -2.08 -8.23 -18.64
N SER A 308 -1.86 -7.79 -17.40
CA SER A 308 -1.71 -6.39 -17.05
C SER A 308 -0.23 -6.04 -16.93
N SER A 309 0.15 -4.86 -17.45
CA SER A 309 1.53 -4.37 -17.44
C SER A 309 1.66 -3.16 -16.49
N ARG A 310 2.67 -3.17 -15.62
CA ARG A 310 2.90 -2.15 -14.58
C ARG A 310 4.33 -1.62 -14.61
N VAL A 311 4.56 -0.36 -14.27
CA VAL A 311 5.92 0.16 -14.06
C VAL A 311 6.47 -0.37 -12.72
N SER A 312 7.73 -0.82 -12.69
CA SER A 312 8.37 -1.27 -11.44
C SER A 312 8.47 -0.12 -10.43
N ARG A 313 8.11 -0.40 -9.16
CA ARG A 313 8.13 0.58 -8.06
C ARG A 313 9.54 1.00 -7.60
N LEU A 314 10.55 0.18 -7.88
CA LEU A 314 11.94 0.43 -7.43
C LEU A 314 12.81 1.09 -8.50
N GLN A 315 12.42 0.94 -9.77
CA GLN A 315 13.12 1.56 -10.91
C GLN A 315 12.15 2.36 -11.77
N PRO A 316 11.59 3.47 -11.26
CA PRO A 316 10.68 4.31 -12.03
C PRO A 316 11.35 4.94 -13.28
N HIS A 317 12.68 5.10 -13.26
CA HIS A 317 13.45 5.70 -14.35
C HIS A 317 13.71 4.76 -15.54
N ASP A 318 13.68 3.44 -15.33
CA ASP A 318 13.99 2.45 -16.38
C ASP A 318 12.74 2.02 -17.18
N GLY A 319 11.54 2.47 -16.79
CA GLY A 319 10.29 2.12 -17.47
C GLY A 319 10.01 0.61 -17.51
N ALA A 320 10.66 -0.17 -16.65
CA ALA A 320 10.60 -1.62 -16.66
C ALA A 320 9.18 -2.08 -16.35
N LYS A 321 8.54 -2.67 -17.36
CA LYS A 321 7.18 -3.18 -17.30
C LYS A 321 7.17 -4.59 -16.69
N VAL A 322 6.39 -4.75 -15.63
CA VAL A 322 6.15 -5.98 -14.90
C VAL A 322 4.76 -6.51 -15.27
N PHE A 323 4.67 -7.81 -15.56
CA PHE A 323 3.47 -8.48 -16.05
C PHE A 323 2.84 -9.35 -14.96
N VAL A 324 1.53 -9.25 -14.81
CA VAL A 324 0.69 -10.02 -13.89
C VAL A 324 -0.57 -10.42 -14.62
N LEU A 325 -1.21 -11.53 -14.25
CA LEU A 325 -2.54 -11.84 -14.76
C LEU A 325 -3.56 -10.74 -14.40
N ALA A 326 -4.36 -10.37 -15.40
CA ALA A 326 -5.25 -9.23 -15.34
C ALA A 326 -6.44 -9.43 -14.39
N HIS A 327 -6.72 -10.67 -13.94
CA HIS A 327 -7.78 -11.00 -12.99
C HIS A 327 -7.37 -12.12 -12.03
N GLU A 328 -7.79 -12.07 -10.76
CA GLU A 328 -7.52 -13.14 -9.78
C GLU A 328 -8.18 -14.46 -10.20
N GLU A 329 -9.32 -14.41 -10.86
CA GLU A 329 -9.94 -15.63 -11.40
C GLU A 329 -9.10 -16.31 -12.47
N LEU A 330 -8.46 -15.53 -13.36
CA LEU A 330 -7.53 -16.10 -14.33
C LEU A 330 -6.35 -16.74 -13.61
N GLN A 331 -5.85 -16.13 -12.53
CA GLN A 331 -4.80 -16.73 -11.69
C GLN A 331 -5.26 -18.05 -11.05
N LEU A 332 -6.48 -18.11 -10.50
CA LEU A 332 -7.02 -19.32 -9.90
C LEU A 332 -7.28 -20.42 -10.94
N THR A 333 -7.89 -20.08 -12.07
CA THR A 333 -8.14 -21.01 -13.18
C THR A 333 -6.83 -21.54 -13.75
N ALA A 334 -5.85 -20.66 -14.01
CA ALA A 334 -4.55 -21.06 -14.50
C ALA A 334 -3.79 -21.91 -13.46
N ALA A 335 -3.85 -21.56 -12.17
CA ALA A 335 -3.22 -22.34 -11.12
C ALA A 335 -3.87 -23.73 -10.96
N ALA A 336 -5.19 -23.83 -11.12
CA ALA A 336 -5.89 -25.11 -11.11
C ALA A 336 -5.53 -25.96 -12.33
N ALA A 337 -5.44 -25.34 -13.52
CA ALA A 337 -5.06 -26.03 -14.75
C ALA A 337 -3.60 -26.50 -14.75
N LEU A 338 -2.70 -25.77 -14.08
CA LEU A 338 -1.27 -26.07 -13.99
C LEU A 338 -0.88 -26.77 -12.69
N ILE A 339 -1.83 -27.28 -11.90
CA ILE A 339 -1.58 -27.76 -10.53
C ILE A 339 -0.46 -28.81 -10.45
N GLU A 340 -0.34 -29.67 -11.46
CA GLU A 340 0.70 -30.70 -11.55
C GLU A 340 2.08 -30.14 -11.94
N ASP A 341 2.13 -29.07 -12.76
CA ASP A 341 3.39 -28.47 -13.23
C ASP A 341 3.91 -27.35 -12.33
N LEU A 342 3.03 -26.74 -11.52
CA LEU A 342 3.38 -25.61 -10.64
C LEU A 342 4.58 -25.89 -9.74
N PRO A 343 4.74 -27.08 -9.13
CA PRO A 343 5.96 -27.41 -8.39
C PRO A 343 7.22 -27.28 -9.25
N GLY A 344 7.19 -27.76 -10.50
CA GLY A 344 8.33 -27.66 -11.43
C GLY A 344 8.68 -26.22 -11.81
N TYR A 345 7.69 -25.34 -11.98
CA TYR A 345 7.96 -23.92 -12.19
C TYR A 345 8.50 -23.24 -10.93
N ARG A 346 8.03 -23.62 -9.74
CA ARG A 346 8.55 -23.11 -8.46
C ARG A 346 9.98 -23.56 -8.22
N ASP A 347 10.32 -24.80 -8.54
CA ASP A 347 11.69 -25.30 -8.45
C ASP A 347 12.63 -24.53 -9.37
N GLN A 348 12.18 -24.16 -10.58
CA GLN A 348 12.94 -23.30 -11.48
C GLN A 348 13.11 -21.88 -10.92
N LEU A 349 12.07 -21.30 -10.29
CA LEU A 349 12.20 -20.02 -9.58
C LEU A 349 13.19 -20.10 -8.41
N HIS A 350 13.20 -21.22 -7.67
CA HIS A 350 14.17 -21.46 -6.60
C HIS A 350 15.59 -21.60 -7.14
N ALA A 351 15.78 -22.34 -8.24
CA ALA A 351 17.08 -22.48 -8.90
C ALA A 351 17.57 -21.13 -9.45
N TRP A 352 16.67 -20.32 -10.00
CA TRP A 352 16.98 -18.97 -10.45
C TRP A 352 17.43 -18.07 -9.30
N ALA A 353 16.71 -18.07 -8.18
CA ALA A 353 17.10 -17.33 -6.98
C ALA A 353 18.46 -17.80 -6.43
N ASN A 354 18.72 -19.11 -6.41
CA ASN A 354 20.00 -19.67 -5.98
C ASN A 354 21.15 -19.24 -6.90
N ARG A 355 20.94 -19.19 -8.22
CA ARG A 355 21.95 -18.72 -9.17
C ARG A 355 22.38 -17.28 -8.89
N TYR A 356 21.43 -16.38 -8.62
CA TYR A 356 21.75 -15.00 -8.25
C TYR A 356 22.40 -14.90 -6.87
N ARG A 357 22.00 -15.76 -5.93
CA ARG A 357 22.68 -15.88 -4.63
C ARG A 357 24.14 -16.28 -4.79
N ASP A 358 24.43 -17.29 -5.61
CA ASP A 358 25.80 -17.79 -5.85
C ASP A 358 26.67 -16.74 -6.55
N GLN A 359 26.06 -15.84 -7.33
CA GLN A 359 26.71 -14.68 -7.93
C GLN A 359 26.88 -13.48 -6.98
N GLY A 360 26.35 -13.57 -5.76
CA GLY A 360 26.42 -12.50 -4.76
C GLY A 360 25.49 -11.32 -5.05
N TRP A 361 24.36 -11.54 -5.73
CA TRP A 361 23.35 -10.52 -6.04
C TRP A 361 23.89 -9.31 -6.82
N PRO A 362 24.27 -9.49 -8.10
CA PRO A 362 24.85 -8.44 -8.92
C PRO A 362 23.91 -7.23 -9.12
N GLY A 363 24.47 -6.11 -9.62
CA GLY A 363 23.73 -4.84 -9.76
C GLY A 363 22.48 -4.93 -10.64
N ASP A 364 22.45 -5.87 -11.59
CA ASP A 364 21.32 -6.18 -12.47
C ASP A 364 20.31 -7.17 -11.88
N THR A 365 20.42 -7.49 -10.58
CA THR A 365 19.48 -8.38 -9.89
C THR A 365 18.02 -7.94 -10.10
N PRO A 366 17.15 -8.85 -10.58
CA PRO A 366 15.73 -8.61 -10.75
C PRO A 366 15.02 -8.19 -9.45
N ASP A 367 14.17 -7.15 -9.54
CA ASP A 367 13.36 -6.65 -8.41
C ASP A 367 12.48 -7.76 -7.81
N TYR A 368 12.02 -8.69 -8.65
CA TYR A 368 11.26 -9.85 -8.18
C TYR A 368 12.06 -10.68 -7.16
N LEU A 369 13.34 -10.97 -7.40
CA LEU A 369 14.17 -11.75 -6.48
C LEU A 369 14.43 -11.02 -5.16
N LEU A 370 14.45 -9.69 -5.18
CA LEU A 370 14.65 -8.87 -3.99
C LEU A 370 13.39 -8.72 -3.14
N ARG A 371 12.19 -8.78 -3.72
CA ARG A 371 10.91 -8.52 -3.01
C ARG A 371 9.84 -9.59 -3.26
N GLY A 372 9.53 -9.83 -4.53
CA GLY A 372 8.45 -10.74 -4.94
C GLY A 372 8.68 -12.19 -4.50
N TYR A 373 9.93 -12.65 -4.59
CA TYR A 373 10.32 -14.00 -4.23
C TYR A 373 10.14 -14.29 -2.73
N TYR A 374 10.54 -13.36 -1.86
CA TYR A 374 10.30 -13.51 -0.41
C TYR A 374 8.79 -13.65 -0.10
N ARG A 375 7.94 -12.90 -0.81
CA ARG A 375 6.48 -13.01 -0.67
C ARG A 375 5.96 -14.38 -1.13
N LEU A 376 6.50 -14.93 -2.22
CA LEU A 376 6.16 -16.28 -2.65
C LEU A 376 6.46 -17.28 -1.52
N LEU A 377 7.65 -17.19 -0.91
CA LEU A 377 8.06 -18.09 0.17
C LEU A 377 7.16 -17.97 1.41
N LEU A 378 6.75 -16.74 1.75
CA LEU A 378 5.79 -16.49 2.83
C LEU A 378 4.44 -17.17 2.57
N VAL A 379 3.92 -17.08 1.35
CA VAL A 379 2.63 -17.69 0.96
C VAL A 379 2.73 -19.22 0.93
N THR A 380 3.87 -19.78 0.52
CA THR A 380 4.09 -21.23 0.52
C THR A 380 4.51 -21.79 1.87
N GLY A 381 4.83 -20.94 2.86
CA GLY A 381 5.31 -21.35 4.17
C GLY A 381 6.72 -21.95 4.18
N ASP A 382 7.59 -21.57 3.23
CA ASP A 382 8.96 -22.11 3.13
C ASP A 382 9.92 -21.33 4.04
N LEU A 383 9.79 -21.57 5.35
CA LEU A 383 10.58 -20.89 6.37
C LEU A 383 12.10 -21.05 6.16
N PRO A 384 12.66 -22.23 5.83
CA PRO A 384 14.10 -22.35 5.60
C PRO A 384 14.63 -21.39 4.53
N ARG A 385 13.91 -21.26 3.40
CA ARG A 385 14.31 -20.31 2.35
C ARG A 385 14.08 -18.86 2.76
N MET A 386 13.02 -18.56 3.51
CA MET A 386 12.78 -17.22 4.06
C MET A 386 13.93 -16.78 4.97
N VAL A 387 14.34 -17.63 5.91
CA VAL A 387 15.47 -17.38 6.80
C VAL A 387 16.76 -17.20 6.00
N ALA A 388 16.99 -18.02 4.97
CA ALA A 388 18.15 -17.86 4.10
C ALA A 388 18.16 -16.49 3.38
N CYS A 389 17.02 -16.04 2.85
CA CYS A 389 16.91 -14.71 2.23
C CYS A 389 17.09 -13.56 3.23
N ALA A 390 16.52 -13.67 4.43
CA ALA A 390 16.54 -12.64 5.46
C ALA A 390 17.90 -12.55 6.20
N THR A 391 18.77 -13.55 6.06
CA THR A 391 20.10 -13.59 6.68
C THR A 391 21.26 -13.45 5.69
N ASP A 392 20.96 -13.33 4.40
CA ASP A 392 21.94 -13.16 3.33
C ASP A 392 22.34 -11.69 3.20
N LEU A 393 23.47 -11.32 3.80
CA LEU A 393 23.93 -9.93 3.84
C LEU A 393 24.12 -9.31 2.44
N ALA A 394 24.60 -10.08 1.45
CA ALA A 394 24.78 -9.57 0.09
C ALA A 394 23.44 -9.22 -0.56
N ARG A 395 22.40 -10.03 -0.30
CA ARG A 395 21.03 -9.70 -0.74
C ARG A 395 20.53 -8.44 -0.07
N LEU A 396 20.73 -8.32 1.24
CA LEU A 396 20.27 -7.16 2.01
C LEU A 396 20.98 -5.87 1.59
N ASP A 397 22.28 -5.95 1.26
CA ASP A 397 23.04 -4.85 0.68
C ASP A 397 22.49 -4.45 -0.68
N ARG A 398 22.16 -5.42 -1.54
CA ARG A 398 21.54 -5.13 -2.83
C ARG A 398 20.15 -4.50 -2.67
N MET A 399 19.36 -4.93 -1.68
CA MET A 399 18.08 -4.31 -1.33
C MET A 399 18.27 -2.87 -0.85
N LEU A 400 19.29 -2.60 -0.04
CA LEU A 400 19.67 -1.24 0.38
C LEU A 400 20.06 -0.39 -0.82
N ASP A 401 20.85 -0.92 -1.75
CA ASP A 401 21.25 -0.18 -2.96
C ASP A 401 20.08 0.14 -3.88
N SER A 402 19.10 -0.77 -3.98
CA SER A 402 17.91 -0.61 -4.83
C SER A 402 16.87 0.34 -4.20
N THR A 403 16.64 0.22 -2.89
CA THR A 403 15.53 0.91 -2.20
C THR A 403 15.98 2.14 -1.42
N GLY A 404 17.29 2.24 -1.17
CA GLY A 404 17.92 3.29 -0.39
C GLY A 404 17.79 3.14 1.13
N GLY A 405 17.18 2.07 1.65
CA GLY A 405 17.07 1.86 3.10
C GLY A 405 16.76 0.42 3.49
N ASP A 406 16.90 0.12 4.79
CA ASP A 406 16.77 -1.24 5.34
C ASP A 406 15.38 -1.61 5.85
N ALA A 407 14.40 -0.71 5.78
CA ALA A 407 13.10 -0.89 6.41
C ALA A 407 12.40 -2.21 6.00
N ALA A 408 12.46 -2.54 4.72
CA ALA A 408 11.83 -3.76 4.22
C ALA A 408 12.66 -5.03 4.50
N ALA A 409 13.99 -4.91 4.59
CA ALA A 409 14.82 -6.01 5.08
C ALA A 409 14.51 -6.34 6.54
N LEU A 410 14.33 -5.30 7.38
CA LEU A 410 13.90 -5.46 8.77
C LEU A 410 12.50 -6.09 8.87
N ALA A 411 11.58 -5.69 7.99
CA ALA A 411 10.24 -6.30 7.95
C ALA A 411 10.29 -7.80 7.60
N GLU A 412 11.14 -8.21 6.65
CA GLU A 412 11.36 -9.63 6.34
C GLU A 412 11.91 -10.39 7.55
N ILE A 413 12.92 -9.84 8.24
CA ILE A 413 13.50 -10.45 9.45
C ILE A 413 12.45 -10.60 10.55
N ILE A 414 11.69 -9.53 10.85
CA ILE A 414 10.64 -9.55 11.87
C ILE A 414 9.56 -10.59 11.52
N GLY A 415 9.15 -10.67 10.25
CA GLY A 415 8.19 -11.68 9.80
C GLY A 415 8.66 -13.11 10.04
N CYS A 416 9.94 -13.41 9.77
CA CYS A 416 10.52 -14.73 10.09
C CYS A 416 10.52 -15.00 11.60
N GLN A 417 10.89 -14.00 12.41
CA GLN A 417 10.94 -14.14 13.87
C GLN A 417 9.56 -14.46 14.45
N SER A 418 8.51 -13.77 13.99
CA SER A 418 7.14 -14.05 14.41
C SER A 418 6.73 -15.49 14.10
N ILE A 419 6.99 -15.97 12.88
CA ILE A 419 6.65 -17.34 12.47
C ILE A 419 7.37 -18.38 13.33
N ILE A 420 8.66 -18.17 13.65
CA ILE A 420 9.43 -19.09 14.50
C ILE A 420 8.90 -19.10 15.93
N CYS A 421 8.50 -17.94 16.48
CA CYS A 421 7.95 -17.85 17.84
C CYS A 421 6.61 -18.58 18.01
N GLU A 422 5.84 -18.74 16.93
CA GLU A 422 4.55 -19.43 16.92
C GLU A 422 4.67 -20.96 16.80
N GLN A 423 5.87 -21.50 16.57
CA GLN A 423 6.10 -22.94 16.47
C GLN A 423 6.06 -23.61 17.84
N ASP A 424 5.54 -24.84 17.90
CA ASP A 424 5.57 -25.67 19.11
C ASP A 424 7.02 -25.92 19.60
N GLU A 425 7.94 -26.08 18.64
CA GLU A 425 9.39 -26.18 18.86
C GLU A 425 10.12 -25.10 18.05
N PRO A 426 10.36 -23.90 18.62
CA PRO A 426 11.02 -22.81 17.91
C PRO A 426 12.45 -23.14 17.49
N ASP A 427 12.80 -22.91 16.22
CA ASP A 427 14.18 -22.98 15.74
C ASP A 427 15.04 -21.83 16.31
N LEU A 428 15.66 -22.09 17.47
CA LEU A 428 16.52 -21.14 18.16
C LEU A 428 17.76 -20.76 17.34
N TYR A 429 18.25 -21.64 16.47
CA TYR A 429 19.42 -21.34 15.63
C TYR A 429 19.06 -20.31 14.56
N ALA A 430 17.93 -20.50 13.87
CA ALA A 430 17.40 -19.50 12.93
C ALA A 430 17.08 -18.18 13.64
N MET A 431 16.48 -18.23 14.83
CA MET A 431 16.16 -17.02 15.62
C MET A 431 17.41 -16.21 15.97
N VAL A 432 18.49 -16.84 16.44
CA VAL A 432 19.76 -16.16 16.74
C VAL A 432 20.38 -15.55 15.49
N ARG A 433 20.38 -16.27 14.36
CA ARG A 433 20.90 -15.73 13.10
C ARG A 433 20.13 -14.49 12.66
N LEU A 434 18.80 -14.53 12.70
CA LEU A 434 17.94 -13.39 12.38
C LEU A 434 18.17 -12.21 13.32
N ALA A 435 18.32 -12.47 14.63
CA ALA A 435 18.62 -11.43 15.61
C ALA A 435 19.98 -10.75 15.37
N LEU A 436 21.02 -11.53 15.05
CA LEU A 436 22.34 -11.00 14.70
C LEU A 436 22.29 -10.18 13.41
N THR A 437 21.57 -10.65 12.39
CA THR A 437 21.38 -9.88 11.15
C THR A 437 20.62 -8.58 11.41
N ARG A 438 19.58 -8.61 12.23
CA ARG A 438 18.83 -7.41 12.66
C ARG A 438 19.73 -6.41 13.35
N GLU A 439 20.57 -6.88 14.27
CA GLU A 439 21.54 -6.04 14.98
C GLU A 439 22.56 -5.44 14.01
N HIS A 440 23.07 -6.22 13.05
CA HIS A 440 23.98 -5.71 12.03
C HIS A 440 23.35 -4.59 11.18
N LEU A 441 22.09 -4.76 10.75
CA LEU A 441 21.37 -3.71 10.04
C LEU A 441 21.12 -2.49 10.94
N ALA A 442 20.77 -2.68 12.21
CA ALA A 442 20.58 -1.61 13.17
C ALA A 442 21.88 -0.82 13.41
N ASP A 443 23.00 -1.53 13.58
CA ASP A 443 24.33 -0.96 13.78
C ASP A 443 24.79 -0.17 12.54
N ARG A 444 24.65 -0.73 11.35
CA ARG A 444 24.91 -0.03 10.08
C ARG A 444 24.11 1.27 9.99
N ASN A 445 22.83 1.23 10.33
CA ASN A 445 21.96 2.39 10.29
C ASN A 445 22.29 3.43 11.37
N SER A 446 22.83 3.00 12.51
CA SER A 446 23.28 3.90 13.59
C SER A 446 24.56 4.70 13.24
N HIS A 447 25.36 4.17 12.29
CA HIS A 447 26.61 4.73 11.81
C HIS A 447 26.47 5.57 10.54
N ILE A 448 25.26 5.76 10.00
CA ILE A 448 25.04 6.60 8.83
C ILE A 448 25.46 8.05 9.15
N PRO A 449 26.42 8.62 8.40
CA PRO A 449 26.81 10.02 8.60
C PRO A 449 25.62 10.93 8.31
N ILE A 450 25.38 11.88 9.21
CA ILE A 450 24.24 12.83 9.15
C ILE A 450 24.22 13.61 7.82
N ALA A 451 25.39 13.85 7.21
CA ALA A 451 25.51 14.57 5.94
C ALA A 451 25.29 13.69 4.69
N LEU A 452 25.34 12.35 4.80
CA LEU A 452 25.30 11.45 3.67
C LEU A 452 23.99 11.54 2.86
N PRO A 453 22.79 11.67 3.47
CA PRO A 453 21.56 11.93 2.73
C PRO A 453 21.64 13.17 1.83
N ALA A 454 22.17 14.28 2.34
CA ALA A 454 22.31 15.51 1.56
C ALA A 454 23.24 15.33 0.33
N VAL A 455 24.29 14.53 0.46
CA VAL A 455 25.19 14.20 -0.67
C VAL A 455 24.45 13.42 -1.76
N TRP A 456 23.58 12.48 -1.42
CA TRP A 456 22.82 11.73 -2.43
C TRP A 456 21.87 12.59 -3.25
N VAL A 457 21.37 13.70 -2.69
CA VAL A 457 20.61 14.70 -3.47
C VAL A 457 21.49 15.42 -4.49
N THR A 458 22.74 15.74 -4.13
CA THR A 458 23.68 16.35 -5.10
C THR A 458 24.03 15.40 -6.25
N LEU A 459 23.86 14.09 -6.05
CA LEU A 459 24.00 13.05 -7.08
C LEU A 459 22.66 12.74 -7.79
N SER A 460 21.64 13.58 -7.62
CA SER A 460 20.30 13.41 -8.21
C SER A 460 19.58 12.12 -7.80
N ASN A 461 19.89 11.56 -6.62
CA ASN A 461 19.23 10.37 -6.09
C ASN A 461 18.46 10.69 -4.80
N SER A 462 17.41 11.50 -4.94
CA SER A 462 16.58 11.99 -3.84
C SER A 462 15.78 10.90 -3.13
N ILE A 463 15.40 9.83 -3.83
CA ILE A 463 14.71 8.66 -3.23
C ILE A 463 15.65 7.94 -2.25
N ARG A 464 16.90 7.68 -2.65
CA ARG A 464 17.90 7.05 -1.79
C ARG A 464 18.26 7.94 -0.60
N ALA A 465 18.38 9.23 -0.85
CA ALA A 465 18.68 10.22 0.18
C ALA A 465 17.63 10.20 1.31
N GLU A 466 16.35 10.18 0.95
CA GLU A 466 15.24 10.13 1.90
C GLU A 466 15.20 8.81 2.67
N ALA A 467 15.36 7.68 1.98
CA ALA A 467 15.37 6.36 2.62
C ALA A 467 16.52 6.20 3.62
N LEU A 468 17.71 6.74 3.32
CA LEU A 468 18.86 6.77 4.24
C LEU A 468 18.62 7.66 5.46
N ALA A 469 18.03 8.84 5.27
CA ALA A 469 17.70 9.70 6.41
C ALA A 469 16.67 9.02 7.33
N ARG A 470 15.71 8.29 6.76
CA ARG A 470 14.70 7.53 7.50
C ARG A 470 15.24 6.31 8.23
N SER A 471 16.34 5.72 7.76
CA SER A 471 16.89 4.54 8.42
C SER A 471 17.73 4.87 9.65
N ILE A 472 18.14 6.13 9.85
CA ILE A 472 18.86 6.56 11.06
C ILE A 472 17.99 6.33 12.31
N THR A 473 18.47 5.47 13.21
CA THR A 473 17.74 5.03 14.41
C THR A 473 17.80 6.03 15.57
N ASP A 474 18.86 6.83 15.65
CA ASP A 474 19.00 7.91 16.64
C ASP A 474 18.19 9.14 16.17
N LEU A 475 17.11 9.45 16.90
CA LEU A 475 16.18 10.52 16.55
C LEU A 475 16.87 11.90 16.42
N ALA A 476 17.85 12.21 17.27
CA ALA A 476 18.56 13.48 17.23
C ALA A 476 19.51 13.59 16.02
N LYS A 477 20.12 12.47 15.59
CA LYS A 477 20.91 12.41 14.35
C LYS A 477 19.99 12.41 13.13
N GLN A 478 18.88 11.68 13.18
CA GLN A 478 17.90 11.59 12.11
C GLN A 478 17.28 12.95 11.80
N CYS A 479 16.84 13.70 12.81
CA CYS A 479 16.33 15.06 12.62
C CYS A 479 17.36 15.97 11.93
N ARG A 480 18.63 15.94 12.39
CA ARG A 480 19.71 16.71 11.76
C ARG A 480 19.98 16.28 10.32
N ALA A 481 19.87 14.99 10.02
CA ALA A 481 20.09 14.46 8.68
C ALA A 481 18.95 14.84 7.73
N LEU A 482 17.70 14.78 8.19
CA LEU A 482 16.52 15.24 7.46
C LEU A 482 16.59 16.77 7.21
N ALA A 483 17.01 17.57 8.20
CA ALA A 483 17.20 19.00 8.01
C ALA A 483 18.28 19.31 6.95
N GLY A 484 19.42 18.60 6.99
CA GLY A 484 20.47 18.71 5.97
C GLY A 484 20.00 18.25 4.58
N LEU A 485 19.21 17.18 4.51
CA LEU A 485 18.60 16.67 3.29
C LEU A 485 17.65 17.69 2.66
N ALA A 486 16.79 18.33 3.45
CA ALA A 486 15.88 19.36 2.98
C ALA A 486 16.63 20.55 2.36
N LEU A 487 17.71 21.01 3.00
CA LEU A 487 18.55 22.08 2.46
C LEU A 487 19.15 21.70 1.10
N ALA A 488 19.59 20.46 0.94
CA ALA A 488 20.11 19.96 -0.34
C ALA A 488 19.02 19.89 -1.42
N LEU A 489 17.79 19.46 -1.07
CA LEU A 489 16.65 19.41 -1.99
C LEU A 489 16.23 20.80 -2.46
N VAL A 490 16.26 21.81 -1.57
CA VAL A 490 16.03 23.22 -1.96
C VAL A 490 17.08 23.67 -2.96
N ALA A 491 18.35 23.36 -2.72
CA ALA A 491 19.43 23.71 -3.64
C ALA A 491 19.31 23.01 -5.01
N ALA A 492 18.74 21.80 -5.04
CA ALA A 492 18.45 21.05 -6.27
C ALA A 492 17.16 21.49 -6.98
N GLY A 493 16.37 22.41 -6.40
CA GLY A 493 15.10 22.88 -6.96
C GLY A 493 13.91 21.96 -6.69
N GLU A 494 14.07 20.89 -5.91
CA GLU A 494 13.00 19.96 -5.50
C GLU A 494 12.23 20.51 -4.27
N LEU A 495 11.62 21.69 -4.41
CA LEU A 495 11.01 22.45 -3.30
C LEU A 495 9.88 21.71 -2.58
N ASP A 496 9.04 20.98 -3.34
CA ASP A 496 7.92 20.22 -2.77
C ASP A 496 8.42 19.07 -1.89
N ARG A 497 9.48 18.37 -2.32
CA ARG A 497 10.10 17.29 -1.55
C ARG A 497 10.89 17.82 -0.36
N ALA A 498 11.61 18.93 -0.53
CA ALA A 498 12.31 19.58 0.57
C ALA A 498 11.35 19.88 1.73
N ARG A 499 10.15 20.39 1.42
CA ARG A 499 9.10 20.67 2.39
C ARG A 499 8.69 19.42 3.18
N VAL A 500 8.37 18.32 2.48
CA VAL A 500 8.04 17.02 3.10
C VAL A 500 9.13 16.53 4.05
N ILE A 501 10.40 16.69 3.67
CA ILE A 501 11.53 16.26 4.50
C ILE A 501 11.71 17.16 5.74
N VAL A 502 11.51 18.48 5.65
CA VAL A 502 11.52 19.38 6.82
C VAL A 502 10.41 18.99 7.80
N ASP A 503 9.21 18.77 7.30
CA ASP A 503 8.06 18.39 8.12
C ASP A 503 8.32 17.07 8.88
N ARG A 504 9.07 16.15 8.25
CA ARG A 504 9.52 14.92 8.89
C ARG A 504 10.63 15.16 9.92
N ALA A 505 11.59 16.04 9.64
CA ALA A 505 12.64 16.42 10.60
C ALA A 505 12.04 16.99 11.89
N GLU A 506 10.97 17.78 11.76
CA GLU A 506 10.22 18.32 12.90
C GLU A 506 9.47 17.23 13.68
N THR A 507 8.88 16.25 12.98
CA THR A 507 8.18 15.13 13.63
C THR A 507 9.13 14.28 14.47
N VAL A 508 10.36 14.07 13.99
CA VAL A 508 11.39 13.30 14.71
C VAL A 508 11.98 14.06 15.90
N ALA A 509 11.95 15.40 15.87
CA ALA A 509 12.50 16.26 16.93
C ALA A 509 11.59 16.44 18.15
N ARG A 510 10.30 16.09 18.02
CA ARG A 510 9.28 16.17 19.08
C ARG A 510 9.18 14.84 19.81
#